data_AF-A0A2N3VDX8-F1
#
_entry.id   AF-A0A2N3VDX8-F1
#
_cell.length_a   1.000
_cell.length_b   1.000
_cell.length_c   1.000
_cell.angle_alpha   90.00
_cell.angle_beta   90.00
_cell.angle_gamma   90.00
#
_symmetry.space_group_name_H-M   'P 1'
#
loop_
_entity.id
_entity.type
_entity.pdbx_description
1 polymer ?
#
loop_
_entity_poly.entity_id
_entity_poly.type
_entity_poly.pdbx_seq_one_letter_code
_entity_poly.pdbx_strand_id
1 'polypeptide(L)' 'MTDILIRDVPESAIQEVDRRAKELGISRGEFLRRWLARDFQRTVPVTVGDLNRVAELAQDLDNPEVMRRAWS' A
#
# COMPACT_ATOMS: atom_id res chain seq x y z
N MET A 1 1.60 21.72 3.59
CA MET A 1 0.62 20.74 3.05
C MET A 1 -0.10 21.43 1.91
N THR A 2 -0.32 20.74 0.80
CA THR A 2 -1.03 21.29 -0.36
C THR A 2 -2.39 20.62 -0.46
N ASP A 3 -3.42 21.43 -0.63
CA ASP A 3 -4.79 20.93 -0.74
C ASP A 3 -5.15 20.70 -2.21
N ILE A 4 -5.92 19.64 -2.47
CA ILE A 4 -6.40 19.27 -3.80
C ILE A 4 -7.92 19.27 -3.78
N LEU A 5 -8.53 20.01 -4.71
CA LEU A 5 -9.97 20.01 -4.94
C LEU A 5 -10.27 19.26 -6.25
N ILE A 6 -10.93 18.11 -6.13
CA ILE A 6 -11.39 17.33 -7.28
C ILE A 6 -12.89 17.62 -7.44
N ARG A 7 -13.28 18.17 -8.59
CA ARG A 7 -14.68 18.50 -8.93
C ARG A 7 -15.25 17.47 -9.89
N ASP A 8 -16.57 17.44 -9.97
CA ASP A 8 -17.33 16.65 -10.94
C ASP A 8 -17.02 15.13 -10.87
N VAL A 9 -16.75 14.64 -9.66
CA VAL A 9 -16.54 13.20 -9.41
C VAL A 9 -17.90 12.51 -9.45
N PRO A 10 -18.06 11.41 -10.22
CA PRO A 10 -19.30 10.65 -10.22
C PRO A 10 -19.69 10.18 -8.82
N GLU A 11 -20.97 10.29 -8.48
CA GLU A 11 -21.51 9.88 -7.17
C GLU A 11 -21.15 8.41 -6.83
N SER A 12 -21.24 7.52 -7.83
CA SER A 12 -20.87 6.11 -7.67
C SER A 12 -19.40 5.91 -7.27
N ALA A 13 -18.49 6.75 -7.77
CA ALA A 13 -17.08 6.70 -7.39
C ALA A 13 -16.88 7.16 -5.94
N ILE A 14 -17.61 8.19 -5.50
CA ILE A 14 -17.56 8.64 -4.10
C ILE A 14 -18.08 7.55 -3.16
N GLN A 15 -19.18 6.87 -3.51
CA GLN A 15 -19.74 5.77 -2.73
C GLN A 15 -18.75 4.61 -2.58
N GLU A 16 -18.04 4.26 -3.65
CA GLU A 16 -17.02 3.21 -3.60
C GLU A 16 -15.82 3.60 -2.72
N VAL A 17 -15.40 4.88 -2.77
CA VAL A 17 -14.36 5.40 -1.88
C VAL A 17 -14.80 5.31 -0.43
N ASP A 18 -16.03 5.72 -0.10
CA ASP A 18 -16.55 5.66 1.26
C ASP A 18 -16.66 4.23 1.77
N ARG A 19 -17.12 3.30 0.92
CA ARG A 19 -17.20 1.88 1.27
C ARG A 19 -15.82 1.33 1.65
N ARG A 20 -14.81 1.55 0.80
CA ARG A 20 -13.43 1.09 1.07
C ARG A 20 -12.80 1.77 2.28
N ALA A 21 -13.04 3.07 2.47
CA ALA A 21 -12.56 3.79 3.63
C ALA A 21 -13.16 3.22 4.93
N LYS A 22 -14.47 2.92 4.92
CA LYS A 22 -15.17 2.28 6.05
C LYS A 22 -14.64 0.88 6.35
N GLU A 23 -14.40 0.06 5.33
CA GLU A 23 -13.80 -1.28 5.49
C GLU A 23 -12.43 -1.25 6.17
N LEU A 24 -11.66 -0.20 5.91
CA LEU A 24 -10.36 0.04 6.54
C LEU A 24 -10.44 0.81 7.87
N GLY A 25 -11.63 1.25 8.29
CA GLY A 25 -11.82 2.04 9.50
C GLY A 25 -11.18 3.44 9.45
N ILE A 26 -11.01 4.01 8.27
CA ILE A 26 -10.36 5.33 8.07
C ILE A 26 -11.30 6.33 7.41
N SER A 27 -10.95 7.61 7.48
CA SER A 27 -11.73 8.66 6.81
C SER A 27 -11.53 8.62 5.29
N ARG A 28 -12.51 9.15 4.54
CA ARG A 28 -12.41 9.37 3.09
C ARG A 28 -11.11 10.09 2.70
N GLY A 29 -10.80 11.19 3.39
CA GLY A 29 -9.60 11.98 3.14
C GLY A 29 -8.31 11.17 3.35
N GLU A 30 -8.25 10.37 4.42
CA GLU A 30 -7.10 9.50 4.66
C GLU A 30 -6.98 8.38 3.63
N PHE A 31 -8.09 7.78 3.22
CA PHE A 31 -8.10 6.79 2.16
C PHE A 31 -7.52 7.35 0.86
N LEU A 32 -7.99 8.54 0.43
CA LEU A 32 -7.50 9.20 -0.78
C LEU A 32 -6.02 9.58 -0.65
N ARG A 33 -5.57 10.09 0.51
CA ARG A 33 -4.14 10.36 0.75
C ARG A 33 -3.28 9.11 0.58
N ARG A 34 -3.67 7.97 1.19
CA ARG A 34 -2.95 6.70 1.06
C ARG A 34 -3.00 6.12 -0.34
N TRP A 35 -4.11 6.30 -1.04
CA TRP A 35 -4.24 5.88 -2.42
C TRP A 35 -3.30 6.69 -3.33
N LEU A 36 -3.33 8.02 -3.27
CA LEU A 36 -2.42 8.89 -4.01
C LEU A 36 -0.95 8.58 -3.66
N ALA A 37 -0.62 8.44 -2.37
CA ALA A 37 0.75 8.14 -1.95
C ALA A 37 1.29 6.80 -2.47
N ARG A 38 0.42 5.85 -2.83
CA ARG A 38 0.79 4.57 -3.45
C ARG A 38 0.80 4.65 -4.97
N ASP A 39 -0.24 5.23 -5.57
CA ASP A 39 -0.42 5.29 -7.02
C ASP A 39 0.66 6.15 -7.71
N PHE A 40 1.10 7.21 -7.05
CA PHE A 40 2.18 8.08 -7.53
C PHE A 40 3.58 7.54 -7.22
N GLN A 41 3.73 6.35 -6.64
CA GLN A 41 5.03 5.73 -6.49
C GLN A 41 5.56 5.32 -7.85
N ARG A 42 6.84 5.64 -8.11
CA ARG A 42 7.48 5.29 -9.38
C ARG A 42 7.61 3.77 -9.45
N THR A 43 7.07 3.19 -10.51
CA THR A 43 7.37 1.81 -10.86
C THR A 43 8.81 1.73 -11.37
N VAL A 44 9.58 0.81 -10.82
CA VAL A 44 10.96 0.53 -11.25
C VAL A 44 10.99 -0.87 -11.90
N PRO A 45 11.74 -1.07 -12.99
CA PRO A 45 11.92 -2.39 -13.57
C PRO A 45 12.53 -3.34 -12.54
N VAL A 46 12.00 -4.56 -12.45
CA VAL A 46 12.53 -5.61 -11.58
C VAL A 46 13.37 -6.56 -12.43
N THR A 47 14.61 -6.79 -12.04
CA THR A 47 15.52 -7.72 -12.71
C THR A 47 15.66 -9.03 -11.93
N VAL A 48 16.19 -10.07 -12.58
CA VAL A 48 16.56 -11.33 -11.90
C VAL A 48 17.60 -11.07 -10.79
N GLY A 49 18.51 -10.11 -10.97
CA GLY A 49 19.48 -9.74 -9.95
C GLY A 49 18.82 -9.17 -8.69
N ASP A 50 17.73 -8.43 -8.83
CA ASP A 50 16.97 -7.92 -7.68
C ASP A 50 16.25 -9.05 -6.95
N LEU A 51 15.72 -10.03 -7.68
CA LEU A 51 15.09 -11.22 -7.08
C LEU A 51 16.11 -12.07 -6.31
N ASN A 52 17.30 -12.30 -6.87
CA ASN A 52 18.38 -13.03 -6.19
C ASN A 52 18.80 -12.32 -4.90
N ARG A 53 18.95 -10.98 -4.95
CA ARG A 53 19.30 -10.18 -3.77
C ARG A 53 18.24 -10.31 -2.68
N VAL A 54 16.95 -10.26 -3.05
CA VAL A 54 15.86 -10.44 -2.08
C VAL A 54 15.87 -11.86 -1.51
N ALA A 55 16.13 -12.88 -2.32
CA ALA A 55 16.20 -14.27 -1.85
C ALA A 55 17.32 -14.47 -0.81
N GLU A 56 18.48 -13.86 -1.01
CA GLU A 56 19.58 -13.91 -0.04
C GLU A 56 19.25 -13.17 1.26
N LEU A 57 18.64 -11.98 1.16
CA LEU A 57 18.28 -11.16 2.33
C LEU A 57 17.13 -11.75 3.15
N ALA A 58 16.24 -12.48 2.50
CA ALA A 58 15.02 -13.04 3.09
C ALA A 58 15.11 -14.56 3.29
N GLN A 59 16.33 -15.11 3.29
CA GLN A 59 16.60 -16.56 3.32
C GLN A 59 16.08 -17.26 4.57
N ASP A 60 15.81 -16.52 5.64
CA ASP A 60 15.38 -17.03 6.94
C ASP A 60 13.89 -16.78 7.22
N LEU A 61 13.14 -16.23 6.26
CA LEU A 61 11.70 -16.04 6.39
C LEU A 61 10.93 -17.36 6.52
N ASP A 62 11.49 -18.47 6.06
CA ASP A 62 10.92 -19.80 6.21
C ASP A 62 11.32 -20.50 7.52
N ASN A 63 12.24 -19.90 8.29
CA ASN A 63 12.69 -20.45 9.56
C ASN A 63 11.65 -20.16 10.67
N PRO A 64 10.96 -21.18 11.22
CA PRO A 64 9.90 -20.96 12.20
C PRO A 64 10.38 -20.31 13.50
N GLU A 65 11.63 -20.56 13.90
CA GLU A 65 12.21 -20.00 15.13
C GLU A 65 12.54 -18.51 14.97
N VAL A 66 13.06 -18.11 13.79
CA VAL A 66 13.31 -16.71 13.46
C VAL A 66 11.99 -15.94 13.41
N MET A 67 10.99 -16.49 12.73
CA MET A 67 9.67 -15.86 12.66
C MET A 67 9.01 -15.79 14.04
N ARG A 68 9.07 -16.84 14.87
CA ARG A 68 8.51 -16.79 16.22
C ARG A 68 9.12 -15.65 17.04
N ARG A 69 10.43 -15.42 16.93
CA ARG A 69 11.13 -14.33 17.63
C ARG A 69 10.77 -12.94 17.09
N ALA A 70 10.45 -12.81 15.81
CA ALA A 70 10.06 -11.53 15.21
C ALA A 70 8.66 -11.06 15.65
N TRP A 71 7.80 -11.99 16.09
CA TRP A 71 6.40 -11.71 16.48
C TRP A 71 6.12 -11.85 17.98
N SER A 72 7.14 -12.10 18.80
CA SER A 72 7.06 -12.13 20.28
C SER A 72 7.31 -10.77 20.89
#